data_AF-A0A3D1SZE8-F1
#
_entry.id   AF-A0A3D1SZE8-F1
#
_cell.length_a   1.000
_cell.length_b   1.000
_cell.length_c   1.000
_cell.angle_alpha   90.00
_cell.angle_beta   90.00
_cell.angle_gamma   90.00
#
_symmetry.space_group_name_H-M   'P 1'
#
loop_
_entity.id
_entity.type
_entity.pdbx_description
1 polymer ?
#
loop_
_entity_poly.entity_id
_entity_poly.type
_entity_poly.pdbx_seq_one_letter_code
_entity_poly.pdbx_strand_id
1 'polypeptide(L)' 'EKAKGAVYIDIGAEACDVVLFRNGAAQAVLTLPYGGRIIDQDIAYGFKVSP' A
#
# COMPACT_ATOMS: atom_id res chain seq x y z
N GLU A 1 1.20 15.82 13.72
CA GLU A 1 1.56 14.39 13.55
C GLU A 1 2.91 14.16 12.86
N LYS A 2 3.10 14.56 11.59
CA LYS A 2 4.33 14.29 10.81
C LYS A 2 5.64 14.87 11.37
N ALA A 3 5.56 15.75 12.38
CA ALA A 3 6.71 16.37 13.04
C ALA A 3 7.48 15.41 13.97
N LYS A 4 6.83 14.38 14.54
CA LYS A 4 7.48 13.38 15.42
C LYS A 4 8.05 12.17 14.66
N GLY A 5 7.80 12.10 13.35
CA GLY A 5 8.01 10.91 12.53
C GLY A 5 6.68 10.19 12.28
N ALA A 6 6.41 9.82 11.04
CA ALA A 6 5.20 9.08 10.65
C ALA A 6 5.48 8.26 9.39
N VAL A 7 4.76 7.17 9.20
CA VAL A 7 4.74 6.44 7.93
C VAL A 7 3.33 6.55 7.36
N TYR A 8 3.23 6.99 6.12
CA TYR A 8 1.99 6.96 5.35
C TYR A 8 2.05 5.74 4.42
N ILE A 9 1.01 4.91 4.45
CA ILE A 9 0.90 3.71 3.63
C ILE A 9 -0.37 3.88 2.80
N ASP A 10 -0.21 3.99 1.49
CA ASP A 10 -1.30 3.99 0.53
C ASP A 10 -1.41 2.60 -0.09
N ILE A 11 -2.58 1.97 0.05
CA ILE A 11 -2.84 0.62 -0.43
C ILE A 11 -3.77 0.74 -1.63
N GLY A 12 -3.19 0.81 -2.82
CA GLY A 12 -3.91 0.81 -4.08
C GLY A 12 -4.27 -0.61 -4.55
N ALA A 13 -4.88 -0.72 -5.74
CA ALA A 13 -5.22 -2.01 -6.33
C ALA A 13 -3.97 -2.77 -6.83
N GLU A 14 -3.05 -2.07 -7.49
CA GLU A 14 -1.90 -2.65 -8.19
C GLU A 14 -0.60 -2.58 -7.37
N ALA A 15 -0.50 -1.56 -6.51
CA ALA A 15 0.70 -1.23 -5.79
C ALA A 15 0.36 -0.62 -4.43
N CYS A 16 1.35 -0.66 -3.54
CA CYS A 16 1.30 -0.08 -2.22
C CYS A 16 2.48 0.88 -2.07
N ASP A 17 2.17 2.15 -1.81
CA ASP A 17 3.16 3.20 -1.66
C ASP A 17 3.39 3.50 -0.17
N VAL A 18 4.65 3.50 0.24
CA VAL A 18 5.07 3.77 1.61
C VAL A 18 5.92 5.03 1.62
N VAL A 19 5.47 6.03 2.39
CA VAL A 19 6.18 7.30 2.55
C VAL A 19 6.56 7.51 4.01
N LEU A 20 7.87 7.59 4.26
CA LEU A 20 8.39 7.96 5.58
C LEU A 20 8.46 9.49 5.68
N PHE A 21 7.76 10.04 6.66
CA PHE A 21 7.85 11.44 7.04
C PHE A 21 8.69 11.59 8.32
N ARG A 22 9.60 12.57 8.33
CA ARG A 22 10.34 13.01 9.53
C ARG A 22 10.49 14.51 9.51
N ASN A 23 10.35 15.16 10.68
CA ASN A 23 10.42 16.62 10.81
C ASN A 23 9.49 17.36 9.83
N GLY A 24 8.32 16.79 9.54
CA GLY A 24 7.34 17.37 8.62
C GLY A 24 7.64 17.20 7.12
N ALA A 25 8.76 16.56 6.74
CA ALA A 25 9.14 16.34 5.35
C ALA A 25 9.19 14.85 4.98
N ALA A 26 8.87 14.51 3.73
CA ALA A 26 9.07 13.17 3.20
C ALA A 26 10.58 12.90 3.07
N GLN A 27 11.03 11.76 3.60
CA GLN A 27 12.44 11.36 3.64
C GLN A 27 12.73 10.18 2.71
N ALA A 28 11.76 9.29 2.53
CA ALA A 28 11.87 8.13 1.67
C ALA A 28 10.50 7.76 1.11
N VAL A 29 10.52 7.22 -0.10
CA VAL A 29 9.37 6.65 -0.79
C VAL A 29 9.77 5.26 -1.27
N LEU A 30 8.90 4.28 -1.02
CA LEU A 30 9.03 2.91 -1.50
C LEU A 30 7.71 2.50 -2.14
N THR A 31 7.75 1.97 -3.35
CA THR A 31 6.60 1.35 -4.01
C THR A 31 6.78 -0.15 -3.99
N LEU A 32 5.84 -0.86 -3.38
CA LEU A 32 5.74 -2.30 -3.40
C LEU A 32 4.77 -2.73 -4.51
N PRO A 33 5.10 -3.74 -5.32
CA PRO A 33 4.24 -4.22 -6.42
C PRO A 33 3.12 -5.14 -5.91
N TYR A 34 2.48 -4.75 -4.81
CA TYR A 34 1.39 -5.48 -4.16
C TYR A 34 0.28 -4.50 -3.79
N GLY A 35 -0.95 -4.82 -4.16
CA GLY A 35 -2.13 -4.04 -3.81
C GLY A 35 -3.35 -4.94 -3.65
N GLY A 36 -4.53 -4.34 -3.51
CA GLY A 36 -5.79 -5.04 -3.27
C GLY A 36 -6.16 -6.08 -4.34
N ARG A 37 -5.66 -5.96 -5.58
CA ARG A 37 -5.98 -6.90 -6.66
C ARG A 37 -5.56 -8.33 -6.33
N ILE A 38 -4.51 -8.53 -5.53
CA ILE A 38 -4.12 -9.88 -5.11
C ILE A 38 -5.18 -10.51 -4.20
N ILE A 39 -5.85 -9.70 -3.38
CA ILE A 39 -6.94 -10.14 -2.49
C ILE A 39 -8.16 -10.50 -3.33
N ASP A 40 -8.52 -9.66 -4.31
CA ASP A 40 -9.64 -9.95 -5.22
C ASP A 40 -9.39 -11.26 -5.99
N GLN A 41 -8.16 -11.50 -6.45
CA GLN A 41 -7.76 -12.74 -7.10
C GLN A 41 -7.86 -13.97 -6.18
N ASP A 42 -7.43 -13.84 -4.92
CA ASP A 42 -7.53 -14.91 -3.93
C ASP A 42 -8.99 -15.24 -3.60
N ILE A 43 -9.85 -14.22 -3.47
CA ILE A 43 -11.30 -14.38 -3.30
C ILE A 43 -11.89 -15.09 -4.52
N ALA A 44 -11.59 -14.60 -5.72
CA ALA A 44 -12.08 -15.19 -6.97
C ALA A 44 -11.68 -16.66 -7.11
N TYR A 45 -10.42 -16.98 -6.81
CA TYR A 45 -9.90 -18.34 -6.79
C TYR A 45 -10.63 -19.21 -5.77
N GLY A 46 -10.80 -18.73 -4.54
CA GLY A 46 -11.47 -19.45 -3.45
C GLY A 46 -12.94 -19.76 -3.74
N PHE A 47 -13.66 -18.82 -4.35
CA PHE A 47 -15.08 -18.97 -4.70
C PHE A 47 -15.31 -19.53 -6.10
N LYS A 48 -14.25 -19.79 -6.88
CA LYS A 48 -14.31 -20.23 -8.28
C LYS A 48 -15.15 -19.29 -9.15
N VAL A 49 -15.00 -17.99 -8.93
CA VAL A 49 -15.61 -16.93 -9.74
C VAL A 49 -14.53 -16.23 -10.56
N SER A 50 -14.92 -15.50 -11.60
CA SER A 50 -13.96 -14.66 -12.32
C SER A 50 -13.54 -13.49 -11.42
N PRO A 51 -12.25 -13.13 -11.38
CA PRO A 51 -11.81 -11.84 -10.89
C PRO A 51 -12.32 -10.70 -11.80
#